data_AF-A0A4Q0IVP1-F1
#
_entry.id   AF-A0A4Q0IVP1-F1
#
_cell.length_a   1.000
_cell.length_b   1.000
_cell.length_c   1.000
_cell.angle_alpha   90.00
_cell.angle_beta   90.00
_cell.angle_gamma   90.00
#
_symmetry.space_group_name_H-M   'P 1'
#
loop_
_entity.id
_entity.type
_entity.pdbx_description
1 polymer ?
#
loop_
_entity_poly.entity_id
_entity_poly.type
_entity_poly.pdbx_seq_one_letter_code
_entity_poly.pdbx_strand_id
1 'polypeptide(L)'
;MEKEKITFEQFCDPEYRRKQQMQLKSEAVWVVFHELDGLLNVSKFAKRYFNKTQSWFAQKLSGMTVCNKKRAFTPDEYSAISASLRDIAKRLNDYADEIDKAKNE
;
A
#
# COMPACT_ATOMS: atom_id res chain seq x y z
N MET A 1 9.30 19.56 -22.36
CA MET A 1 10.02 19.40 -21.09
C MET A 1 10.96 18.22 -21.24
N GLU A 2 12.24 18.48 -21.53
CA GLU A 2 13.27 17.44 -21.39
C GLU A 2 13.26 16.99 -19.93
N LYS A 3 13.04 15.70 -19.70
CA LYS A 3 13.28 15.12 -18.38
C LYS A 3 14.79 15.10 -18.23
N GLU A 4 15.34 15.88 -17.30
CA GLU A 4 16.74 15.75 -16.92
C GLU A 4 17.05 14.27 -16.67
N LYS A 5 18.09 13.77 -17.33
CA LYS A 5 18.50 12.38 -17.22
C LYS A 5 19.05 12.17 -15.81
N ILE A 6 18.45 11.23 -15.09
CA ILE A 6 18.88 10.82 -13.76
C ILE A 6 20.32 10.30 -13.86
N THR A 7 21.19 10.69 -12.93
CA THR A 7 22.55 10.17 -12.86
C THR A 7 22.55 8.68 -12.48
N PHE A 8 23.62 7.95 -12.79
CA PHE A 8 23.73 6.53 -12.45
C PHE A 8 23.71 6.33 -10.92
N GLU A 9 24.40 7.20 -10.18
CA GLU A 9 24.44 7.20 -8.71
C GLU A 9 23.03 7.35 -8.14
N GLN A 10 22.26 8.31 -8.64
CA GLN A 10 20.86 8.51 -8.24
C GLN A 10 19.97 7.33 -8.62
N PHE A 11 20.21 6.69 -9.76
CA PHE A 11 19.44 5.51 -10.17
C PHE A 11 19.66 4.31 -9.24
N CYS A 12 20.90 4.15 -8.75
CA CYS A 12 21.29 3.09 -7.82
C CYS A 12 20.93 3.38 -6.36
N ASP A 13 20.66 4.64 -6.01
CA ASP A 13 20.21 5.04 -4.67
C ASP A 13 18.76 4.57 -4.37
N PRO A 14 18.55 3.66 -3.39
CA PRO A 14 17.23 3.20 -2.99
C PRO A 14 16.30 4.31 -2.51
N GLU A 15 16.82 5.30 -1.78
CA GLU A 15 15.99 6.39 -1.26
C GLU A 15 15.50 7.29 -2.38
N TYR A 16 16.37 7.59 -3.34
CA TYR A 16 16.01 8.36 -4.52
C TYR A 16 14.93 7.62 -5.33
N ARG A 17 15.09 6.32 -5.57
CA ARG A 17 14.09 5.50 -6.27
C ARG A 17 12.74 5.51 -5.55
N ARG A 18 12.75 5.35 -4.22
CA ARG A 18 11.55 5.41 -3.40
C ARG A 18 10.84 6.76 -3.53
N LYS A 19 11.60 7.87 -3.44
CA LYS A 19 11.06 9.24 -3.61
C LYS A 19 10.40 9.43 -4.98
N GLN A 20 10.97 8.84 -6.03
CA GLN A 20 10.39 8.86 -7.37
C GLN A 20 9.12 8.02 -7.48
N GLN A 21 9.12 6.80 -6.91
CA GLN A 21 7.93 5.94 -6.88
C GLN A 21 6.77 6.59 -6.10
N MET A 22 7.07 7.28 -5.00
CA MET A 22 6.05 7.98 -4.21
C MET A 22 5.32 9.11 -4.96
N GLN A 23 5.79 9.55 -6.14
CA GLN A 23 5.11 10.55 -6.96
C GLN A 23 3.82 10.01 -7.62
N LEU A 24 3.71 8.69 -7.78
CA LEU A 24 2.56 8.05 -8.42
C LEU A 24 1.77 7.23 -7.40
N LYS A 25 0.45 7.43 -7.33
CA LYS A 25 -0.39 6.71 -6.35
C LYS A 25 -0.31 5.19 -6.46
N SER A 26 -0.25 4.64 -7.69
CA SER A 26 -0.14 3.19 -7.90
C SER A 26 1.15 2.63 -7.30
N GLU A 27 2.27 3.31 -7.58
CA GLU A 27 3.60 2.92 -7.13
C GLU A 27 3.73 3.13 -5.62
N ALA A 28 3.20 4.23 -5.08
CA ALA A 28 3.15 4.47 -3.64
C ALA A 28 2.40 3.35 -2.90
N VAL A 29 1.25 2.89 -3.42
CA VAL A 29 0.54 1.75 -2.84
C VAL A 29 1.39 0.48 -2.93
N TRP A 30 2.03 0.22 -4.08
CA TRP A 30 2.91 -0.95 -4.23
C TRP A 30 4.05 -0.94 -3.22
N VAL A 31 4.77 0.19 -3.09
CA VAL A 31 5.88 0.36 -2.15
C VAL A 31 5.41 0.14 -0.72
N VAL A 32 4.29 0.72 -0.31
CA VAL A 32 3.74 0.55 1.05
C VAL A 32 3.45 -0.92 1.36
N PHE A 33 2.76 -1.62 0.46
CA PHE A 33 2.44 -3.04 0.69
C PHE A 33 3.66 -3.96 0.60
N HIS A 34 4.69 -3.56 -0.16
CA HIS A 34 5.98 -4.24 -0.19
C HIS A 34 6.75 -4.03 1.12
N GLU A 35 6.83 -2.79 1.62
CA GLU A 35 7.50 -2.43 2.88
C GLU A 35 6.82 -3.06 4.11
N LEU A 36 5.51 -3.27 4.06
CA LEU A 36 4.77 -3.97 5.10
C LEU A 36 5.11 -5.46 5.18
N ASP A 37 5.76 -6.04 4.16
CA ASP A 37 6.29 -7.41 4.13
C ASP A 37 5.35 -8.48 4.76
N GLY A 38 4.07 -8.43 4.39
CA GLY A 38 3.07 -9.40 4.87
C GLY A 38 2.55 -9.17 6.30
N LEU A 39 3.01 -8.13 7.01
CA LEU A 39 2.46 -7.70 8.30
C LEU A 39 0.94 -7.48 8.22
N LEU A 40 0.47 -6.95 7.09
CA LEU A 40 -0.94 -6.92 6.74
C LEU A 40 -1.32 -8.09 5.84
N ASN A 41 -2.21 -8.94 6.35
CA ASN A 41 -2.81 -9.99 5.52
C ASN A 41 -3.71 -9.37 4.44
N VAL A 42 -3.22 -9.36 3.21
CA VAL A 42 -3.90 -8.77 2.04
C VAL A 42 -5.27 -9.38 1.77
N SER A 43 -5.45 -10.68 2.05
CA SER A 43 -6.75 -11.36 1.86
C SER A 43 -7.80 -10.81 2.82
N LYS A 44 -7.46 -10.68 4.11
CA LYS A 44 -8.34 -10.09 5.12
C LYS A 44 -8.58 -8.61 4.85
N PHE A 45 -7.54 -7.87 4.44
CA PHE A 45 -7.63 -6.46 4.08
C PHE A 45 -8.64 -6.23 2.94
N ALA A 46 -8.48 -6.94 1.82
CA ALA A 46 -9.37 -6.84 0.66
C ALA A 46 -10.82 -7.18 1.00
N LYS A 47 -11.03 -8.23 1.83
CA LYS A 47 -12.37 -8.63 2.26
C LYS A 47 -13.00 -7.58 3.17
N ARG A 48 -12.25 -7.05 4.15
CA ARG A 48 -12.78 -6.16 5.19
C ARG A 48 -13.12 -4.76 4.68
N TYR A 49 -12.30 -4.21 3.80
CA TYR A 49 -12.42 -2.81 3.37
C TYR A 49 -13.01 -2.64 1.96
N PHE A 50 -12.94 -3.67 1.12
CA PHE A 50 -13.44 -3.59 -0.26
C PHE A 50 -14.54 -4.62 -0.56
N ASN A 51 -14.78 -5.58 0.35
CA ASN A 51 -15.62 -6.76 0.11
C ASN A 51 -15.22 -7.49 -1.19
N LYS A 52 -13.91 -7.60 -1.42
CA LYS A 52 -13.31 -8.26 -2.60
C LYS A 52 -12.35 -9.38 -2.18
N THR A 53 -11.96 -10.17 -3.15
CA THR A 53 -11.02 -11.27 -2.98
C THR A 53 -9.57 -10.77 -2.94
N GLN A 54 -8.67 -11.58 -2.37
CA GLN A 54 -7.24 -11.34 -2.43
C GLN A 54 -6.74 -11.17 -3.88
N SER A 55 -7.19 -12.04 -4.79
CA SER A 55 -6.79 -11.99 -6.20
C SER A 55 -7.19 -10.67 -6.87
N TRP A 56 -8.36 -10.11 -6.52
CA TRP A 56 -8.77 -8.80 -7.02
C TRP A 56 -7.80 -7.70 -6.60
N PHE A 57 -7.34 -7.71 -5.35
CA PHE A 57 -6.40 -6.73 -4.84
C PHE A 57 -5.01 -6.91 -5.47
N ALA A 58 -4.52 -8.15 -5.54
CA ALA A 58 -3.23 -8.47 -6.16
C ALA A 58 -3.17 -8.08 -7.64
N GLN A 59 -4.25 -8.30 -8.40
CA GLN A 59 -4.36 -7.87 -9.80
C GLN A 59 -4.24 -6.35 -9.96
N LYS A 60 -4.85 -5.58 -9.06
CA LYS A 60 -4.77 -4.12 -9.08
C LYS A 60 -3.40 -3.61 -8.63
N LEU A 61 -2.83 -4.24 -7.60
CA LEU A 61 -1.51 -3.90 -7.06
C LEU A 61 -0.39 -4.12 -8.09
N SER A 62 -0.45 -5.23 -8.83
CA SER A 62 0.50 -5.55 -9.91
C SER A 62 0.23 -4.81 -11.21
N GLY A 63 -0.90 -4.10 -11.33
CA GLY A 63 -1.30 -3.46 -12.58
C GLY A 63 -1.55 -4.45 -13.73
N MET A 64 -1.87 -5.71 -13.41
CA MET A 64 -2.06 -6.77 -14.41
C MET A 64 -3.17 -6.40 -15.41
N THR A 65 -2.95 -6.77 -16.66
CA THR A 65 -3.99 -6.67 -17.70
C THR A 65 -4.79 -7.95 -17.69
N VAL A 66 -6.09 -7.85 -17.38
CA VAL A 66 -7.02 -8.99 -17.41
C VAL A 66 -8.14 -8.64 -18.38
N CYS A 67 -8.42 -9.53 -19.34
CA CYS A 67 -9.41 -9.33 -20.40
C CYS A 67 -9.25 -7.99 -21.15
N ASN A 68 -8.03 -7.70 -21.63
CA ASN A 68 -7.69 -6.47 -22.36
C ASN A 68 -7.90 -5.15 -21.58
N LYS A 69 -8.09 -5.20 -20.26
CA LYS A 69 -8.21 -4.00 -19.42
C LYS A 69 -7.12 -4.00 -18.36
N LYS A 70 -6.34 -2.90 -18.31
CA LYS A 70 -5.39 -2.66 -17.23
C LYS A 70 -6.16 -2.49 -15.93
N ARG A 71 -5.89 -3.35 -14.94
CA ARG A 71 -6.53 -3.26 -13.63
C ARG A 71 -5.72 -2.29 -12.78
N ALA A 72 -6.12 -1.03 -12.79
CA ALA A 72 -5.61 -0.02 -11.88
C ALA A 72 -6.62 0.23 -10.75
N PHE A 73 -6.15 0.76 -9.63
CA PHE A 73 -7.04 1.33 -8.63
C PHE A 73 -7.68 2.61 -9.16
N THR A 74 -8.95 2.83 -8.79
CA THR A 74 -9.66 4.09 -9.06
C THR A 74 -9.24 5.16 -8.04
N PRO A 75 -9.49 6.46 -8.31
CA PRO A 75 -9.27 7.53 -7.34
C PRO A 75 -9.92 7.27 -5.97
N ASP A 76 -11.15 6.76 -5.97
CA ASP A 76 -11.89 6.44 -4.75
C ASP A 76 -11.27 5.25 -4.01
N GLU A 77 -10.78 4.26 -4.73
CA GLU A 77 -10.09 3.11 -4.13
C GLU A 77 -8.77 3.53 -3.49
N TYR A 78 -8.00 4.45 -4.09
CA TYR A 78 -6.81 5.00 -3.43
C TYR A 78 -7.17 5.71 -2.12
N SER A 79 -8.23 6.52 -2.13
CA SER A 79 -8.73 7.18 -0.92
C SER A 79 -9.15 6.16 0.13
N ALA A 80 -9.89 5.12 -0.27
CA ALA A 80 -10.30 4.02 0.60
C ALA A 80 -9.09 3.27 1.19
N ILE A 81 -8.08 2.91 0.39
CA ILE A 81 -6.85 2.27 0.89
C ILE A 81 -6.20 3.14 1.97
N SER A 82 -6.05 4.43 1.72
CA SER A 82 -5.45 5.35 2.69
C SER A 82 -6.28 5.47 3.97
N ALA A 83 -7.61 5.45 3.87
CA ALA A 83 -8.51 5.48 5.02
C ALA A 83 -8.43 4.17 5.82
N SER A 84 -8.39 3.02 5.13
CA SER A 84 -8.22 1.69 5.74
C SER A 84 -6.92 1.57 6.52
N LEU A 85 -5.81 2.07 5.99
CA LEU A 85 -4.52 2.06 6.69
C LEU A 85 -4.57 2.91 7.98
N ARG A 86 -5.22 4.08 7.94
CA ARG A 86 -5.43 4.91 9.14
C ARG A 86 -6.33 4.25 10.17
N ASP A 87 -7.39 3.57 9.73
CA ASP A 87 -8.26 2.78 10.61
C ASP A 87 -7.49 1.65 11.31
N ILE A 88 -6.65 0.93 10.57
CA ILE A 88 -5.79 -0.12 11.16
C ILE A 88 -4.82 0.48 12.18
N ALA A 89 -4.15 1.59 11.85
CA ALA A 89 -3.23 2.24 12.76
C ALA A 89 -3.92 2.66 14.07
N LYS A 90 -5.13 3.24 13.97
CA LYS A 90 -5.93 3.58 15.16
C LYS A 90 -6.21 2.34 16.02
N ARG A 91 -6.68 1.25 15.40
CA ARG A 91 -6.98 0.01 16.12
C ARG A 91 -5.75 -0.59 16.79
N LEU A 92 -4.58 -0.51 16.15
CA LEU A 92 -3.33 -0.98 16.75
C LEU A 92 -2.95 -0.16 17.98
N ASN A 93 -3.14 1.16 17.95
CA ASN A 93 -2.93 2.01 19.13
C ASN A 93 -3.94 1.70 20.23
N ASP A 94 -5.23 1.55 19.88
CA ASP A 94 -6.27 1.18 20.86
C ASP A 94 -5.93 -0.15 21.56
N TYR A 95 -5.47 -1.16 20.80
CA TYR A 95 -5.03 -2.45 21.37
C TYR A 95 -3.77 -2.31 22.24
N ALA A 96 -2.81 -1.48 21.86
CA ALA A 96 -1.63 -1.22 22.68
C ALA A 96 -2.03 -0.58 24.03
N ASP A 97 -2.90 0.43 24.00
CA ASP A 97 -3.42 1.10 25.20
C ASP A 97 -4.20 0.14 26.11
N GLU A 98 -4.94 -0.81 25.54
CA GLU A 98 -5.65 -1.86 26.29
C GLU A 98 -4.68 -2.81 26.99
N ILE A 99 -3.59 -3.19 26.31
CA ILE A 99 -2.53 -4.03 26.88
C ILE A 99 -1.81 -3.30 28.02
N ASP A 100 -1.44 -2.03 27.82
CA ASP A 100 -0.73 -1.22 28.83
C ASP A 100 -1.56 -0.97 30.10
N LYS A 101 -2.88 -0.95 29.99
CA LYS A 101 -3.80 -0.84 31.14
C LYS A 101 -3.97 -2.16 31.89
N ALA A 102 -3.67 -3.29 31.26
CA ALA A 102 -3.80 -4.58 31.91
C ALA A 102 -2.78 -4.72 33.04
N LYS A 103 -3.15 -5.46 34.09
CA LYS A 103 -2.20 -5.78 35.16
C LYS A 103 -1.25 -6.86 34.65
N ASN A 104 0.03 -6.70 35.00
CA ASN A 104 1.00 -7.78 34.82
C ASN A 104 0.63 -8.97 35.71
N GLU A 105 0.92 -10.19 35.23
CA GLU A 105 0.75 -11.44 35.98
C GLU A 105 1.67 -11.52 37.21
#